data_AF-A0A969QT88-F1
#
_entry.id   AF-A0A969QT88-F1
#
_cell.length_a   1.000
_cell.length_b   1.000
_cell.length_c   1.000
_cell.angle_alpha   90.00
_cell.angle_beta   90.00
_cell.angle_gamma   90.00
#
_symmetry.space_group_name_H-M   'P 1'
#
loop_
_entity.id
_entity.type
_entity.pdbx_description
1 polymer ?
#
loop_
_entity_poly.entity_id
_entity_poly.type
_entity_poly.pdbx_seq_one_letter_code
_entity_poly.pdbx_strand_id
1 'polypeptide(L)'
;MINSQFSQPLWLATYNLSPRRVTKFLLSIIALLVLFNLLERGIVHWLNAQNNGKLISVYFNFDEEGNLPSLYSSLALGFSSYLLAIIASLRKTVKGKYARQWKTLSLIFLYLAIDENCGIHELLIPVFKELINAKGLLYFPWVVPAFCLIVVFLIIYRKFILALPRQTKVMFLLSGTIYILVL
;
A
#
# COMPACT_ATOMS: atom_id res chain seq x y z
N MET A 1 33.87 -38.42 -16.87
CA MET A 1 33.14 -37.33 -17.56
C MET A 1 31.76 -37.23 -16.92
N ILE A 2 31.55 -36.28 -16.01
CA ILE A 2 30.27 -36.08 -15.30
C ILE A 2 29.80 -34.68 -15.65
N ASN A 3 28.67 -34.61 -16.36
CA ASN A 3 28.05 -33.39 -16.87
C ASN A 3 27.68 -32.43 -15.72
N SER A 4 28.34 -31.28 -15.67
CA SER A 4 28.04 -30.14 -14.81
C SER A 4 26.87 -29.32 -15.36
N GLN A 5 25.65 -29.87 -15.30
CA GLN A 5 24.42 -29.22 -15.81
C GLN A 5 23.79 -28.17 -14.86
N PHE A 6 24.46 -27.73 -13.80
CA PHE A 6 23.91 -26.75 -12.84
C PHE A 6 24.76 -25.49 -12.73
N SER A 7 24.86 -24.73 -13.82
CA SER A 7 25.34 -23.34 -13.76
C SER A 7 24.81 -22.55 -14.95
N GLN A 8 23.49 -22.57 -15.15
CA GLN A 8 22.86 -21.52 -15.95
C GLN A 8 22.80 -20.27 -15.08
N PRO A 9 23.58 -19.21 -15.35
CA PRO A 9 23.33 -17.94 -14.70
C PRO A 9 21.91 -17.53 -15.12
N LEU A 10 21.00 -17.43 -14.15
CA LEU A 10 19.68 -16.83 -14.39
C LEU A 10 19.96 -15.43 -14.96
N TRP A 11 19.79 -15.28 -16.28
CA TRP A 11 19.74 -14.00 -17.00
C TRP A 11 18.46 -13.27 -16.58
N LEU A 12 18.34 -12.99 -15.28
CA LEU A 12 17.46 -11.92 -14.85
C LEU A 12 18.11 -10.67 -15.40
N ALA A 13 17.48 -10.09 -16.41
CA ALA A 13 17.78 -8.73 -16.83
C ALA A 13 17.95 -7.91 -15.55
N THR A 14 19.20 -7.52 -15.24
CA THR A 14 19.51 -6.71 -14.08
C THR A 14 18.96 -5.32 -14.38
N TYR A 15 17.66 -5.16 -14.20
CA TYR A 15 17.01 -3.87 -14.19
C TYR A 15 17.60 -3.13 -13.00
N ASN A 16 18.58 -2.26 -13.31
CA ASN A 16 19.26 -1.44 -12.32
C ASN A 16 18.30 -0.29 -11.94
N LEU A 17 17.21 -0.66 -11.26
CA LEU A 17 16.20 0.27 -10.78
C LEU A 17 16.82 1.05 -9.64
N SER A 18 17.30 2.25 -9.94
CA SER A 18 17.77 3.18 -8.92
C SER A 18 16.59 3.53 -8.01
N PRO A 19 16.65 3.24 -6.69
CA PRO A 19 15.58 3.57 -5.77
C PRO A 19 15.22 5.06 -5.84
N ARG A 20 16.24 5.92 -6.00
CA ARG A 20 16.07 7.37 -6.13
C ARG A 20 15.22 7.77 -7.34
N ARG A 21 15.35 7.09 -8.48
CA ARG A 21 14.56 7.40 -9.68
C ARG A 21 13.11 6.95 -9.51
N VAL A 22 12.88 5.77 -8.96
CA VAL A 22 11.53 5.25 -8.69
C VAL A 22 10.82 6.15 -7.68
N THR A 23 11.48 6.53 -6.58
CA THR A 23 10.90 7.45 -5.60
C THR A 23 10.59 8.82 -6.19
N LYS A 24 11.50 9.40 -7.00
CA LYS A 24 11.23 10.68 -7.68
C LYS A 24 10.06 10.60 -8.64
N PHE A 25 9.96 9.51 -9.40
CA PHE A 25 8.85 9.27 -10.32
C PHE A 25 7.52 9.16 -9.55
N LEU A 26 7.48 8.33 -8.49
CA LEU A 26 6.30 8.21 -7.64
C LEU A 26 5.92 9.56 -7.00
N LEU A 27 6.89 10.29 -6.46
CA LEU A 27 6.66 11.63 -5.90
C LEU A 27 6.16 12.64 -6.93
N SER A 28 6.63 12.58 -8.18
CA SER A 28 6.12 13.45 -9.24
C SER A 28 4.66 13.16 -9.57
N ILE A 29 4.25 11.89 -9.53
CA ILE A 29 2.85 11.51 -9.72
C ILE A 29 2.00 12.00 -8.54
N ILE A 30 2.48 11.83 -7.30
CA ILE A 30 1.79 12.36 -6.10
C ILE A 30 1.61 13.87 -6.22
N ALA A 31 2.67 14.61 -6.56
CA ALA A 31 2.58 16.06 -6.73
C ALA A 31 1.55 16.46 -7.80
N LEU A 32 1.50 15.73 -8.92
CA LEU A 32 0.52 15.96 -9.98
C LEU A 32 -0.91 15.66 -9.50
N LEU A 33 -1.13 14.56 -8.79
CA LEU A 33 -2.44 14.20 -8.24
C LEU A 33 -2.93 15.22 -7.21
N VAL A 34 -2.03 15.70 -6.34
CA VAL A 34 -2.34 16.77 -5.37
C VAL A 34 -2.72 18.05 -6.10
N LEU A 35 -1.98 18.43 -7.15
CA LEU A 35 -2.34 19.60 -7.97
C LEU A 35 -3.72 19.44 -8.61
N PHE A 36 -4.02 18.27 -9.19
CA PHE A 36 -5.35 18.03 -9.79
C PHE A 36 -6.47 18.05 -8.74
N ASN A 37 -6.26 17.48 -7.56
CA ASN A 37 -7.24 17.57 -6.47
C ASN A 37 -7.48 19.03 -6.05
N LEU A 38 -6.43 19.83 -5.89
CA LEU A 38 -6.57 21.25 -5.52
C LEU A 38 -7.28 22.05 -6.62
N LEU A 39 -7.00 21.74 -7.89
CA LEU A 39 -7.69 22.36 -9.02
C LEU A 39 -9.16 21.95 -9.08
N GLU A 40 -9.49 20.67 -8.94
CA GLU A 40 -10.88 20.20 -8.92
C GLU A 40 -11.65 20.83 -7.75
N ARG A 41 -11.07 20.83 -6.53
CA ARG A 41 -11.67 21.47 -5.36
C ARG A 41 -11.86 22.97 -5.57
N GLY A 42 -10.89 23.66 -6.17
CA GLY A 42 -10.99 25.08 -6.50
C GLY A 42 -12.09 25.39 -7.53
N ILE A 43 -12.18 24.59 -8.59
CA ILE A 43 -13.19 24.74 -9.65
C ILE A 43 -14.60 24.44 -9.11
N VAL A 44 -14.76 23.34 -8.37
CA VAL A 44 -16.05 22.96 -7.75
C VAL A 44 -16.50 24.02 -6.73
N HIS A 45 -15.59 24.56 -5.92
CA HIS A 45 -15.91 25.64 -4.99
C HIS A 45 -16.38 26.91 -5.71
N TRP A 46 -15.67 27.31 -6.78
CA TRP A 46 -16.02 28.49 -7.58
C TRP A 46 -17.36 28.31 -8.32
N LEU A 47 -17.62 27.15 -8.91
CA LEU A 47 -18.88 26.84 -9.59
C LEU A 47 -20.06 26.75 -8.61
N ASN A 48 -19.88 26.16 -7.43
CA ASN A 48 -20.93 26.09 -6.40
C ASN A 48 -21.25 27.48 -5.84
N ALA A 49 -20.25 28.35 -5.69
CA ALA A 49 -20.46 29.75 -5.30
C ALA A 49 -21.27 30.56 -6.34
N GLN A 50 -21.19 30.17 -7.62
CA GLN A 50 -21.86 30.87 -8.71
C GLN A 50 -23.26 30.34 -9.01
N ASN A 51 -23.53 29.04 -8.83
CA ASN A 51 -24.74 28.39 -9.34
C ASN A 51 -25.73 27.86 -8.28
N ASN A 52 -25.48 28.05 -6.97
CA ASN A 52 -26.28 27.41 -5.89
C ASN A 52 -26.43 25.88 -6.07
N GLY A 53 -25.59 25.26 -6.90
CA GLY A 53 -25.57 23.83 -7.14
C GLY A 53 -24.78 23.11 -6.06
N LYS A 54 -25.10 21.84 -5.82
CA LYS A 54 -24.24 20.90 -5.11
C LYS A 54 -23.49 20.05 -6.13
N LEU A 55 -22.55 20.64 -6.87
CA LEU A 55 -21.57 19.82 -7.58
C LEU A 55 -20.66 19.19 -6.52
N ILE A 56 -20.65 17.87 -6.49
CA ILE A 56 -19.79 17.07 -5.62
C ILE A 56 -18.55 16.72 -6.45
N SER A 57 -17.36 16.94 -5.90
CA SER A 57 -16.10 16.46 -6.47
C SER A 57 -16.08 14.94 -6.27
N VAL A 58 -16.21 14.19 -7.36
CA VAL A 58 -16.29 12.72 -7.35
C VAL A 58 -14.98 12.09 -7.84
N TYR A 59 -14.20 12.79 -8.68
CA TYR A 59 -13.09 12.16 -9.40
C TYR A 59 -11.72 12.29 -8.71
N PHE A 60 -11.51 13.31 -7.86
CA PHE A 60 -10.25 13.46 -7.11
C PHE A 60 -10.44 13.58 -5.60
N ASN A 61 -11.60 13.27 -5.02
CA ASN A 61 -11.80 13.46 -3.59
C ASN A 61 -10.98 12.48 -2.74
N PHE A 62 -9.89 12.93 -2.10
CA PHE A 62 -9.06 12.08 -1.24
C PHE A 62 -9.83 11.36 -0.10
N ASP A 63 -11.03 11.84 0.25
CA ASP A 63 -11.87 11.28 1.29
C ASP A 63 -12.80 10.14 0.80
N GLU A 64 -12.89 9.89 -0.51
CA GLU A 64 -13.69 8.80 -1.09
C GLU A 64 -12.80 7.75 -1.76
N GLU A 65 -13.21 6.49 -1.69
CA GLU A 65 -12.54 5.37 -2.35
C GLU A 65 -13.13 5.12 -3.75
N GLY A 66 -12.30 4.62 -4.68
CA GLY A 66 -12.71 4.35 -6.06
C GLY A 66 -12.49 5.51 -7.04
N ASN A 67 -11.52 6.39 -6.74
CA ASN A 67 -11.17 7.53 -7.57
C ASN A 67 -9.68 7.54 -7.97
N LEU A 68 -9.23 8.59 -8.68
CA LEU A 68 -7.85 8.63 -9.20
C LEU A 68 -6.77 8.57 -8.11
N PRO A 69 -6.91 9.26 -6.95
CA PRO A 69 -6.03 9.07 -5.80
C PRO A 69 -5.95 7.62 -5.28
N SER A 70 -7.09 6.97 -5.02
CA SER A 70 -7.10 5.60 -4.49
C SER A 70 -6.54 4.59 -5.52
N LEU A 71 -6.80 4.81 -6.82
CA LEU A 71 -6.20 4.03 -7.91
C LEU A 71 -4.67 4.14 -7.91
N TYR A 72 -4.12 5.34 -7.66
CA TYR A 72 -2.68 5.52 -7.56
C TYR A 72 -2.09 4.76 -6.36
N SER A 73 -2.70 4.90 -5.18
CA SER A 73 -2.30 4.17 -3.97
C SER A 73 -2.33 2.66 -4.20
N SER A 74 -3.41 2.15 -4.82
CA SER A 74 -3.55 0.75 -5.20
C SER A 74 -2.44 0.28 -6.16
N LEU A 75 -2.14 1.06 -7.21
CA LEU A 75 -1.06 0.75 -8.15
C LEU A 75 0.32 0.77 -7.48
N ALA A 76 0.58 1.69 -6.57
CA ALA A 76 1.83 1.77 -5.82
C ALA A 76 2.00 0.57 -4.87
N LEU A 77 0.94 0.15 -4.20
CA LEU A 77 0.90 -1.06 -3.37
C LEU A 77 1.06 -2.33 -4.21
N GLY A 78 0.40 -2.41 -5.37
CA GLY A 78 0.53 -3.50 -6.33
C GLY A 78 1.95 -3.63 -6.90
N PHE A 79 2.58 -2.50 -7.25
CA PHE A 79 3.98 -2.49 -7.68
C PHE A 79 4.93 -2.94 -6.56
N SER A 80 4.67 -2.50 -5.33
CA SER A 80 5.41 -2.96 -4.15
C SER A 80 5.23 -4.47 -3.92
N SER A 81 4.02 -4.99 -4.08
CA SER A 81 3.73 -6.43 -4.02
C SER A 81 4.51 -7.22 -5.08
N TYR A 82 4.56 -6.70 -6.31
CA TYR A 82 5.31 -7.32 -7.41
C TYR A 82 6.81 -7.38 -7.11
N LEU A 83 7.41 -6.28 -6.62
CA LEU A 83 8.81 -6.28 -6.20
C LEU A 83 9.08 -7.28 -5.08
N LEU A 84 8.19 -7.36 -4.08
CA LEU A 84 8.29 -8.34 -3.00
C LEU A 84 8.20 -9.79 -3.52
N ALA A 85 7.36 -10.05 -4.53
CA ALA A 85 7.24 -11.36 -5.18
C ALA A 85 8.54 -11.76 -5.92
N ILE A 86 9.18 -10.81 -6.60
CA ILE A 86 10.50 -11.01 -7.22
C ILE A 86 11.53 -11.36 -6.14
N ILE A 87 11.60 -10.58 -5.05
CA ILE A 87 12.53 -10.84 -3.94
C ILE A 87 12.27 -12.22 -3.32
N ALA A 88 11.01 -12.60 -3.12
CA ALA A 88 10.63 -13.91 -2.61
C ALA A 88 11.11 -15.05 -3.53
N SER A 89 10.96 -14.88 -4.84
CA SER A 89 11.37 -15.85 -5.86
C SER A 89 12.89 -16.00 -5.90
N LEU A 90 13.63 -14.89 -5.81
CA LEU A 90 15.08 -14.87 -5.70
C LEU A 90 15.60 -15.49 -4.40
N ARG A 91 14.92 -15.25 -3.27
CA ARG A 91 15.31 -15.85 -1.99
C ARG A 91 15.03 -17.34 -1.93
N LYS A 92 14.01 -17.82 -2.66
CA LYS A 92 13.67 -19.24 -2.78
C LYS A 92 14.76 -20.01 -3.53
N THR A 93 15.33 -19.43 -4.60
CA THR A 93 16.42 -20.09 -5.37
C THR A 93 17.73 -20.19 -4.57
N VAL A 94 17.99 -19.25 -3.66
CA VAL A 94 19.22 -19.22 -2.82
C VAL A 94 19.07 -19.99 -1.50
N LYS A 95 17.96 -20.74 -1.28
CA LYS A 95 17.60 -21.36 0.03
C LYS A 95 17.70 -20.35 1.20
N GLY A 96 17.44 -19.07 0.93
CA GLY A 96 17.60 -18.01 1.90
C GLY A 96 16.60 -18.16 3.05
N LYS A 97 17.06 -17.94 4.29
CA LYS A 97 16.16 -17.78 5.43
C LYS A 97 15.10 -16.72 5.10
N TYR A 98 13.86 -17.01 5.48
CA TYR A 98 12.70 -16.14 5.36
C TYR A 98 12.02 -15.96 3.98
N ALA A 99 12.26 -16.85 3.00
CA ALA A 99 11.59 -16.76 1.69
C ALA A 99 10.05 -16.81 1.78
N ARG A 100 9.50 -17.56 2.75
CA ARG A 100 8.05 -17.63 2.98
C ARG A 100 7.47 -16.29 3.47
N GLN A 101 8.20 -15.57 4.32
CA GLN A 101 7.81 -14.27 4.87
C GLN A 101 7.75 -13.21 3.76
N TRP A 102 8.71 -13.20 2.83
CA TRP A 102 8.66 -12.33 1.65
C TRP A 102 7.45 -12.62 0.75
N LYS A 103 7.12 -13.90 0.53
CA LYS A 103 5.93 -14.29 -0.24
C LYS A 103 4.64 -13.84 0.45
N THR A 104 4.51 -14.09 1.75
CA THR A 104 3.33 -13.67 2.51
C THR A 104 3.22 -12.14 2.55
N LEU A 105 4.34 -11.40 2.60
CA LEU A 105 4.32 -9.93 2.54
C LEU A 105 3.85 -9.40 1.19
N SER A 106 4.26 -10.04 0.09
CA SER A 106 3.74 -9.73 -1.25
C SER A 106 2.21 -9.93 -1.29
N LEU A 107 1.70 -11.03 -0.75
CA LEU A 107 0.24 -11.27 -0.70
C LEU A 107 -0.50 -10.22 0.14
N ILE A 108 0.07 -9.79 1.26
CA ILE A 108 -0.53 -8.73 2.09
C ILE A 108 -0.60 -7.41 1.33
N PHE A 109 0.48 -7.00 0.66
CA PHE A 109 0.47 -5.78 -0.16
C PHE A 109 -0.49 -5.86 -1.35
N LEU A 110 -0.67 -7.05 -1.92
CA LEU A 110 -1.66 -7.27 -2.97
C LEU A 110 -3.09 -7.14 -2.44
N TYR A 111 -3.37 -7.72 -1.27
CA TYR A 111 -4.66 -7.57 -0.59
C TYR A 111 -4.95 -6.08 -0.30
N LEU A 112 -3.98 -5.36 0.26
CA LEU A 112 -4.12 -3.92 0.53
C LEU A 112 -4.36 -3.11 -0.75
N ALA A 113 -3.70 -3.46 -1.86
CA ALA A 113 -3.95 -2.81 -3.15
C ALA A 113 -5.38 -3.02 -3.64
N ILE A 114 -5.95 -4.22 -3.42
CA ILE A 114 -7.33 -4.51 -3.81
C ILE A 114 -8.31 -3.80 -2.87
N ASP A 115 -8.06 -3.83 -1.57
CA ASP A 115 -8.89 -3.16 -0.56
C ASP A 115 -9.02 -1.67 -0.84
N GLU A 116 -7.90 -0.97 -1.08
CA GLU A 116 -7.86 0.46 -1.41
C GLU A 116 -8.68 0.84 -2.65
N ASN A 117 -8.79 -0.07 -3.63
CA ASN A 117 -9.53 0.20 -4.87
C ASN A 117 -10.99 -0.24 -4.80
N CYS A 118 -11.32 -1.21 -3.95
CA CYS A 118 -12.65 -1.80 -3.86
C CYS A 118 -13.41 -1.40 -2.59
N GLY A 119 -12.76 -0.73 -1.65
CA GLY A 119 -13.31 -0.36 -0.35
C GLY A 119 -13.89 -1.51 0.43
N ILE A 120 -13.17 -2.63 0.49
CA ILE A 120 -13.68 -3.83 1.16
C ILE A 120 -13.85 -3.53 2.65
N HIS A 121 -12.95 -2.76 3.27
CA HIS A 121 -13.09 -2.36 4.66
C HIS A 121 -14.26 -1.38 4.90
N GLU A 122 -14.68 -0.60 3.91
CA GLU A 122 -15.89 0.23 4.01
C GLU A 122 -17.16 -0.63 4.09
N LEU A 123 -17.22 -1.73 3.33
CA LEU A 123 -18.33 -2.70 3.39
C LEU A 123 -18.48 -3.34 4.79
N LEU A 124 -17.39 -3.38 5.56
CA LEU A 124 -17.38 -3.92 6.91
C LEU A 124 -17.86 -2.91 7.97
N ILE A 125 -17.92 -1.61 7.65
CA ILE A 125 -18.41 -0.56 8.55
C ILE A 125 -19.80 -0.87 9.11
N PRO A 126 -20.85 -1.11 8.30
CA PRO A 126 -22.19 -1.38 8.83
C PRO A 126 -22.22 -2.63 9.72
N VAL A 127 -21.51 -3.68 9.34
CA VAL A 127 -21.43 -4.94 10.10
C VAL A 127 -20.83 -4.71 11.49
N PHE A 128 -19.69 -4.01 11.56
CA PHE A 128 -19.04 -3.72 12.84
C PHE A 128 -19.79 -2.66 13.66
N LYS A 129 -20.53 -1.76 13.01
CA LYS A 129 -21.35 -0.76 13.70
C LYS A 129 -22.49 -1.40 14.49
N GLU A 130 -23.11 -2.45 13.95
CA GLU A 130 -24.14 -3.23 14.66
C GLU A 130 -23.54 -4.08 15.81
N LEU A 131 -22.35 -4.65 15.62
CA LEU A 131 -21.70 -5.50 16.62
C LEU A 131 -21.09 -4.73 17.80
N ILE A 132 -20.49 -3.56 17.56
CA ILE A 132 -19.67 -2.85 18.55
C ILE A 132 -20.44 -1.70 19.22
N ASN A 133 -21.60 -1.29 18.69
CA ASN A 133 -22.40 -0.16 19.19
C ASN A 133 -21.51 1.07 19.53
N ALA A 134 -20.46 1.26 18.73
CA ALA A 134 -19.41 2.23 18.99
C ALA A 134 -20.00 3.64 18.88
N LYS A 135 -19.99 4.38 19.99
CA LYS A 135 -20.33 5.82 20.03
C LYS A 135 -19.09 6.59 20.51
N GLY A 136 -18.71 7.67 19.82
CA GLY A 136 -17.59 8.55 20.19
C GLY A 136 -16.31 8.33 19.37
N LEU A 137 -15.13 8.42 20.02
CA LEU A 137 -13.77 8.45 19.44
C LEU A 137 -13.40 7.32 18.45
N LEU A 138 -14.22 6.27 18.32
CA LEU A 138 -14.12 5.21 17.32
C LEU A 138 -15.16 5.46 16.21
N TYR A 139 -15.04 6.60 15.51
CA TYR A 139 -15.94 6.97 14.42
C TYR A 139 -15.95 5.90 13.29
N PHE A 140 -14.85 5.16 13.17
CA PHE A 140 -14.68 4.03 12.27
C PHE A 140 -14.54 2.72 13.06
N PRO A 141 -15.62 1.91 13.18
CA PRO A 141 -15.63 0.68 13.97
C PRO A 141 -14.61 -0.38 13.52
N TRP A 142 -14.20 -0.34 12.24
CA TRP A 142 -13.27 -1.28 11.64
C TRP A 142 -11.80 -1.08 12.08
N VAL A 143 -11.46 0.08 12.66
CA VAL A 143 -10.10 0.42 13.14
C VAL A 143 -9.65 -0.53 14.24
N VAL A 144 -10.56 -1.00 15.09
CA VAL A 144 -10.25 -1.93 16.18
C VAL A 144 -9.76 -3.28 15.63
N PRO A 145 -10.52 -3.96 14.73
CA PRO A 145 -10.03 -5.14 14.00
C PRO A 145 -8.69 -4.91 13.28
N ALA A 146 -8.54 -3.78 12.58
CA ALA A 146 -7.32 -3.47 11.85
C ALA A 146 -6.11 -3.34 12.78
N PHE A 147 -6.25 -2.66 13.91
CA PHE A 147 -5.21 -2.53 14.93
C PHE A 147 -4.79 -3.90 15.49
N CYS A 148 -5.75 -4.76 15.81
CA CYS A 148 -5.46 -6.12 16.26
C CYS A 148 -4.67 -6.92 15.21
N LEU A 149 -5.05 -6.82 13.92
CA LEU A 149 -4.33 -7.46 12.83
C LEU A 149 -2.88 -6.94 12.71
N ILE A 150 -2.66 -5.63 12.84
CA ILE A 150 -1.33 -5.01 12.80
C ILE A 150 -0.45 -5.53 13.95
N VAL A 151 -0.99 -5.62 15.16
CA VAL A 151 -0.26 -6.14 16.34
C VAL A 151 0.14 -7.60 16.12
N VAL A 152 -0.79 -8.45 15.68
CA VAL A 152 -0.50 -9.86 15.36
C VAL A 152 0.55 -9.98 14.27
N PHE A 153 0.42 -9.17 13.21
CA PHE A 153 1.39 -9.10 12.12
C PHE A 153 2.80 -8.76 12.64
N LEU A 154 2.94 -7.72 13.46
CA LEU A 154 4.23 -7.32 14.05
C LEU A 154 4.84 -8.42 14.91
N ILE A 155 4.04 -9.16 15.69
CA ILE A 155 4.52 -10.27 16.52
C ILE A 155 5.05 -11.42 15.64
N ILE A 156 4.31 -11.81 14.60
CA ILE A 156 4.70 -12.89 13.69
C ILE A 156 5.97 -12.48 12.90
N TYR A 157 6.01 -11.24 12.42
CA TYR A 157 7.11 -10.74 11.59
C TYR A 157 8.30 -10.17 12.37
N ARG A 158 8.26 -10.12 13.72
CA ARG A 158 9.35 -9.55 14.54
C ARG A 158 10.74 -10.09 14.18
N LYS A 159 10.86 -11.41 14.03
CA LYS A 159 12.16 -12.07 13.73
C LYS A 159 12.64 -11.73 12.33
N PHE A 160 11.72 -11.57 11.39
CA PHE A 160 12.00 -11.15 10.03
C PHE A 160 12.45 -9.68 10.01
N ILE A 161 11.66 -8.78 10.59
CA ILE A 161 11.97 -7.35 10.66
C ILE A 161 13.32 -7.13 11.35
N LEU A 162 13.60 -7.82 12.46
CA LEU A 162 14.87 -7.71 13.15
C LEU A 162 16.06 -8.18 12.32
N ALA A 163 15.86 -9.16 11.43
CA ALA A 163 16.88 -9.68 10.51
C ALA A 163 17.14 -8.78 9.29
N LEU A 164 16.33 -7.75 9.04
CA LEU A 164 16.57 -6.80 7.95
C LEU A 164 17.74 -5.84 8.27
N PRO A 165 18.48 -5.39 7.24
CA PRO A 165 19.47 -4.32 7.37
C PRO A 165 18.87 -3.08 8.05
N ARG A 166 19.67 -2.40 8.88
CA ARG A 166 19.20 -1.28 9.73
C ARG A 166 18.49 -0.18 8.93
N GLN A 167 18.99 0.15 7.73
CA GLN A 167 18.38 1.15 6.85
C GLN A 167 17.01 0.72 6.33
N THR A 168 16.88 -0.51 5.80
CA THR A 168 15.62 -1.03 5.27
C THR A 168 14.57 -1.17 6.37
N LYS A 169 14.98 -1.58 7.58
CA LYS A 169 14.11 -1.70 8.75
C LYS A 169 13.47 -0.37 9.13
N VAL A 170 14.27 0.69 9.23
CA VAL A 170 13.78 2.03 9.57
C VAL A 170 12.86 2.54 8.47
N MET A 171 13.24 2.43 7.20
CA MET A 171 12.39 2.88 6.10
C MET A 171 11.06 2.14 6.05
N PHE A 172 11.05 0.82 6.26
CA PHE A 172 9.83 0.00 6.24
C PHE A 172 8.88 0.35 7.39
N LEU A 173 9.40 0.54 8.60
CA LEU A 173 8.58 0.95 9.76
C LEU A 173 8.05 2.37 9.59
N LEU A 174 8.89 3.28 9.08
CA LEU A 174 8.54 4.68 8.90
C LEU A 174 7.50 4.84 7.78
N SER A 175 7.63 4.11 6.66
CA SER A 175 6.60 4.09 5.62
C SER A 175 5.29 3.50 6.12
N GLY A 176 5.33 2.41 6.89
CA GLY A 176 4.11 1.81 7.44
C GLY A 176 3.40 2.73 8.43
N THR A 177 4.17 3.43 9.27
CA THR A 177 3.61 4.38 10.24
C THR A 177 2.97 5.58 9.54
N ILE A 178 3.62 6.12 8.51
CA ILE A 178 3.05 7.24 7.73
C ILE A 178 1.77 6.79 7.02
N TYR A 179 1.76 5.60 6.41
CA TYR A 179 0.57 5.11 5.72
C TYR A 179 -0.62 4.98 6.67
N ILE A 180 -0.44 4.40 7.86
CA ILE A 180 -1.51 4.25 8.86
C ILE A 180 -1.99 5.61 9.42
N LEU A 181 -1.10 6.60 9.52
CA LEU A 181 -1.44 7.92 10.07
C LEU A 181 -2.18 8.81 9.06
N VAL A 182 -1.92 8.59 7.77
CA VAL A 182 -2.55 9.34 6.67
C VAL A 182 -3.87 8.72 6.23
N LEU A 183 -4.08 7.43 6.54
CA LEU A 183 -5.36 6.72 6.39
C LEU A 183 -6.41 7.27 7.36
#